data_AF-A0A7X3V258-F1
#
_entry.id   AF-A0A7X3V258-F1
#
_cell.length_a   1.000
_cell.length_b   1.000
_cell.length_c   1.000
_cell.angle_alpha   90.00
_cell.angle_beta   90.00
_cell.angle_gamma   90.00
#
_symmetry.space_group_name_H-M   'P 1'
#
loop_
_entity.id
_entity.type
_entity.pdbx_description
1 polymer ?
#
loop_
_entity_poly.entity_id
_entity_poly.type
_entity_poly.pdbx_seq_one_letter_code
_entity_poly.pdbx_strand_id
1 'polypeptide(L)'
;MSQSHRTRIARTVEIFEASRKPLFMVLDGIAQEDFDWNPAPGSRGIGKICRHMYRVDIWFLKRLGIEPVISHDAPGPVDEVAGRMRRIQEQIVEEVEGCESDADLMAERTSLDGETGARMGEDVVHIAQHYLYHLAQMTYLRRIRDRDWKAPLDEWEHATHLIGDKVLE
;
A
#
# COMPACT_ATOMS: atom_id res chain seq x y z
N MET A 1 15.89 1.89 30.86
CA MET A 1 14.63 1.13 30.76
C MET A 1 14.59 0.57 29.34
N SER A 2 14.55 -0.76 29.23
CA SER A 2 14.71 -1.51 27.98
C SER A 2 13.65 -1.06 26.97
N GLN A 3 14.10 -0.63 25.78
CA GLN A 3 13.26 -0.61 24.58
C GLN A 3 12.77 -2.05 24.39
N SER A 4 11.51 -2.26 24.74
CA SER A 4 10.82 -3.53 24.53
C SER A 4 11.01 -3.95 23.07
N HIS A 5 11.60 -5.13 22.85
CA HIS A 5 11.69 -5.75 21.53
C HIS A 5 10.27 -5.86 20.94
N ARG A 6 9.84 -4.89 20.13
CA ARG A 6 8.73 -5.10 19.20
C ARG A 6 9.24 -6.10 18.17
N THR A 7 8.48 -7.15 17.91
CA THR A 7 8.80 -8.13 16.86
C THR A 7 8.85 -7.43 15.51
N ARG A 8 9.69 -7.92 14.58
CA ARG A 8 9.75 -7.39 13.21
C ARG A 8 8.39 -7.51 12.51
N ILE A 9 7.59 -8.51 12.86
CA ILE A 9 6.18 -8.64 12.45
C ILE A 9 5.39 -7.38 12.83
N ALA A 10 5.33 -7.03 14.11
CA ALA A 10 4.56 -5.88 14.59
C ALA A 10 5.01 -4.57 13.95
N ARG A 11 6.33 -4.40 13.77
CA ARG A 11 6.90 -3.23 13.09
C ARG A 11 6.54 -3.17 11.61
N THR A 12 6.51 -4.31 10.93
CA THR A 12 6.15 -4.39 9.50
C THR A 12 4.68 -4.03 9.30
N VAL A 13 3.80 -4.51 10.17
CA VAL A 13 2.38 -4.11 10.19
C VAL A 13 2.25 -2.61 10.45
N GLU A 14 2.91 -2.08 11.49
CA GLU A 14 2.88 -0.65 11.83
C GLU A 14 3.29 0.25 10.64
N ILE A 15 4.39 -0.10 9.95
CA ILE A 15 4.85 0.60 8.76
C ILE A 15 3.82 0.53 7.62
N PHE A 16 3.29 -0.67 7.34
CA PHE A 16 2.34 -0.88 6.26
C PHE A 16 1.03 -0.12 6.50
N GLU A 17 0.49 -0.20 7.72
CA GLU A 17 -0.75 0.46 8.12
C GLU A 17 -0.64 1.98 8.07
N ALA A 18 0.46 2.53 8.62
CA ALA A 18 0.73 3.96 8.56
C ALA A 18 0.82 4.46 7.11
N SER A 19 1.38 3.65 6.20
CA SER A 19 1.55 4.02 4.79
C SER A 19 0.26 3.93 3.97
N ARG A 20 -0.63 2.97 4.26
CA ARG A 20 -1.92 2.83 3.54
C ARG A 20 -2.97 3.83 4.00
N LYS A 21 -2.99 4.22 5.28
CA LYS A 21 -3.99 5.14 5.86
C LYS A 21 -4.17 6.43 5.04
N PRO A 22 -3.12 7.22 4.74
CA PRO A 22 -3.28 8.49 4.01
C PRO A 22 -3.80 8.32 2.59
N LEU A 23 -3.67 7.14 1.96
CA LEU A 23 -4.26 6.89 0.64
C LEU A 23 -5.78 7.04 0.67
N PHE A 24 -6.43 6.49 1.70
CA PHE A 24 -7.89 6.59 1.85
C PHE A 24 -8.35 8.00 2.23
N MET A 25 -7.49 8.80 2.87
CA MET A 25 -7.78 10.22 3.12
C MET A 25 -7.82 11.05 1.84
N VAL A 26 -7.06 10.66 0.79
CA VAL A 26 -7.19 11.28 -0.53
C VAL A 26 -8.50 10.93 -1.22
N LEU A 27 -9.02 9.72 -0.94
CA LEU A 27 -10.27 9.22 -1.52
C LEU A 27 -11.51 9.70 -0.74
N ASP A 28 -11.34 10.16 0.50
CA ASP A 28 -12.45 10.67 1.30
C ASP A 28 -13.08 11.91 0.65
N GLY A 29 -14.38 11.84 0.39
CA GLY A 29 -15.14 12.92 -0.25
C GLY A 29 -14.73 13.25 -1.69
N ILE A 30 -14.01 12.37 -2.40
CA ILE A 30 -13.69 12.62 -3.81
C ILE A 30 -14.91 12.49 -4.71
N ALA A 31 -15.16 13.52 -5.53
CA ALA A 31 -16.14 13.44 -6.58
C ALA A 31 -15.70 12.41 -7.63
N GLN A 32 -16.65 11.63 -8.15
CA GLN A 32 -16.37 10.60 -9.16
C GLN A 32 -15.67 11.19 -10.40
N GLU A 33 -16.05 12.39 -10.83
CA GLU A 33 -15.43 13.08 -11.97
C GLU A 33 -13.91 13.31 -11.74
N ASP A 34 -13.53 13.74 -10.55
CA ASP A 34 -12.11 14.00 -10.22
C ASP A 34 -11.31 12.71 -10.07
N PHE A 35 -11.95 11.64 -9.62
CA PHE A 35 -11.35 10.31 -9.54
C PHE A 35 -11.04 9.74 -10.94
N ASP A 36 -11.96 9.92 -11.89
CA ASP A 36 -11.84 9.44 -13.27
C ASP A 36 -10.97 10.35 -14.17
N TRP A 37 -10.77 11.60 -13.75
CA TRP A 37 -10.00 12.60 -14.46
C TRP A 37 -8.53 12.20 -14.65
N ASN A 38 -7.94 12.57 -15.80
CA ASN A 38 -6.51 12.41 -16.07
C ASN A 38 -5.89 13.76 -16.44
N PRO A 39 -4.67 14.08 -15.97
CA PRO A 39 -4.04 15.38 -16.20
C PRO A 39 -3.59 15.61 -17.64
N ALA A 40 -3.26 14.54 -18.37
CA ALA A 40 -2.84 14.59 -19.76
C ALA A 40 -3.04 13.22 -20.44
N PRO A 41 -3.10 13.14 -21.78
CA PRO A 41 -3.04 11.88 -22.50
C PRO A 41 -1.83 11.03 -22.07
N GLY A 42 -2.05 9.74 -21.83
CA GLY A 42 -1.02 8.81 -21.38
C GLY A 42 -0.64 8.91 -19.89
N SER A 43 -1.10 9.93 -19.16
CA SER A 43 -0.86 10.06 -17.72
C SER A 43 -1.92 9.31 -16.89
N ARG A 44 -1.55 8.90 -15.66
CA ARG A 44 -2.48 8.28 -14.70
C ARG A 44 -3.07 9.36 -13.79
N GLY A 45 -4.40 9.44 -13.77
CA GLY A 45 -5.17 10.11 -12.71
C GLY A 45 -5.28 9.28 -11.44
N ILE A 46 -6.02 9.79 -10.45
CA ILE A 46 -6.17 9.16 -9.12
C ILE A 46 -6.75 7.75 -9.24
N GLY A 47 -7.84 7.54 -9.97
CA GLY A 47 -8.45 6.21 -10.10
C GLY A 47 -7.53 5.20 -10.79
N LYS A 48 -6.73 5.62 -11.77
CA LYS A 48 -5.73 4.75 -12.40
C LYS A 48 -4.56 4.43 -11.48
N ILE A 49 -4.14 5.36 -10.61
CA ILE A 49 -3.13 5.11 -9.59
C ILE A 49 -3.66 4.10 -8.56
N CYS A 50 -4.90 4.26 -8.09
CA CYS A 50 -5.55 3.31 -7.17
C CYS A 50 -5.58 1.88 -7.72
N ARG A 51 -5.98 1.73 -8.99
CA ARG A 51 -5.94 0.44 -9.69
C ARG A 51 -4.53 -0.10 -9.86
N HIS A 52 -3.57 0.76 -10.16
CA HIS A 52 -2.17 0.37 -10.24
C HIS A 52 -1.66 -0.17 -8.90
N MET A 53 -2.00 0.46 -7.78
CA MET A 53 -1.59 0.01 -6.44
C MET A 53 -2.09 -1.41 -6.14
N TYR A 54 -3.39 -1.68 -6.17
CA TYR A 54 -3.86 -3.04 -5.83
C TYR A 54 -3.40 -4.11 -6.83
N ARG A 55 -3.12 -3.75 -8.09
CA ARG A 55 -2.50 -4.69 -9.05
C ARG A 55 -1.07 -5.04 -8.69
N VAL A 56 -0.31 -4.07 -8.19
CA VAL A 56 1.05 -4.29 -7.68
C VAL A 56 0.97 -5.15 -6.42
N ASP A 57 0.01 -4.91 -5.53
CA ASP A 57 -0.23 -5.74 -4.34
C ASP A 57 -0.54 -7.20 -4.72
N ILE A 58 -1.45 -7.41 -5.69
CA ILE A 58 -1.74 -8.74 -6.27
C ILE A 58 -0.46 -9.39 -6.80
N TRP A 59 0.38 -8.64 -7.53
CA TRP A 59 1.64 -9.17 -8.06
C TRP A 59 2.61 -9.60 -6.96
N PHE A 60 2.75 -8.80 -5.89
CA PHE A 60 3.58 -9.14 -4.75
C PHE A 60 3.09 -10.39 -4.01
N LEU A 61 1.79 -10.51 -3.78
CA LEU A 61 1.21 -11.72 -3.15
C LEU A 61 1.53 -12.97 -3.98
N LYS A 62 1.34 -12.91 -5.31
CA LYS A 62 1.71 -14.03 -6.20
C LYS A 62 3.20 -14.34 -6.15
N ARG A 63 4.04 -13.32 -6.07
CA ARG A 63 5.50 -13.46 -5.93
C ARG A 63 5.91 -14.12 -4.60
N LEU A 64 5.11 -13.94 -3.56
CA LEU A 64 5.27 -14.57 -2.25
C LEU A 64 4.60 -15.96 -2.14
N GLY A 65 4.06 -16.49 -3.24
CA GLY A 65 3.38 -17.79 -3.26
C GLY A 65 1.97 -17.76 -2.67
N ILE A 66 1.36 -16.58 -2.56
CA ILE A 66 0.05 -16.36 -1.93
C ILE A 66 -0.99 -16.09 -3.01
N GLU A 67 -2.11 -16.82 -2.96
CA GLU A 67 -3.24 -16.58 -3.87
C GLU A 67 -4.00 -15.30 -3.46
N PRO A 68 -4.09 -14.28 -4.34
CA PRO A 68 -4.76 -13.04 -4.01
C PRO A 68 -6.28 -13.20 -3.90
N VAL A 69 -6.90 -12.55 -2.92
CA VAL A 69 -8.37 -12.52 -2.77
C VAL A 69 -9.09 -11.74 -3.88
N ILE A 70 -8.34 -11.03 -4.72
CA ILE A 70 -8.82 -10.31 -5.89
C ILE A 70 -8.18 -10.91 -7.14
N SER A 71 -9.00 -11.51 -8.00
CA SER A 71 -8.54 -12.17 -9.23
C SER A 71 -8.62 -11.30 -10.49
N HIS A 72 -9.34 -10.17 -10.42
CA HIS A 72 -9.60 -9.32 -11.58
C HIS A 72 -9.50 -7.82 -11.26
N ASP A 73 -8.80 -7.09 -12.14
CA ASP A 73 -8.71 -5.64 -12.16
C ASP A 73 -9.80 -5.03 -13.04
N ALA A 74 -10.66 -4.18 -12.47
CA ALA A 74 -11.74 -3.49 -13.19
C ALA A 74 -11.80 -2.00 -12.84
N PRO A 75 -12.12 -1.12 -13.81
CA PRO A 75 -12.57 0.24 -13.50
C PRO A 75 -13.92 0.18 -12.76
N GLY A 76 -14.26 1.23 -12.02
CA GLY A 76 -15.54 1.33 -11.33
C GLY A 76 -15.63 2.60 -10.47
N PRO A 77 -16.76 2.77 -9.75
CA PRO A 77 -16.94 3.83 -8.77
C PRO A 77 -15.82 3.87 -7.73
N VAL A 78 -15.58 5.07 -7.16
CA VAL A 78 -14.58 5.30 -6.10
C VAL A 78 -14.67 4.23 -5.01
N ASP A 79 -15.87 3.99 -4.47
CA ASP A 79 -16.09 3.06 -3.36
C ASP A 79 -15.74 1.61 -3.71
N GLU A 80 -16.01 1.18 -4.94
CA GLU A 80 -15.65 -0.17 -5.38
C GLU A 80 -14.14 -0.34 -5.50
N VAL A 81 -13.45 0.65 -6.07
CA VAL A 81 -11.99 0.61 -6.20
C VAL A 81 -11.33 0.70 -4.82
N ALA A 82 -11.81 1.58 -3.95
CA ALA A 82 -11.35 1.69 -2.57
C ALA A 82 -11.61 0.39 -1.79
N GLY A 83 -12.76 -0.26 -2.00
CA GLY A 83 -13.08 -1.56 -1.41
C GLY A 83 -12.12 -2.67 -1.86
N ARG A 84 -11.75 -2.69 -3.15
CA ARG A 84 -10.73 -3.62 -3.68
C ARG A 84 -9.36 -3.35 -3.07
N MET A 85 -8.94 -2.09 -3.00
CA MET A 85 -7.68 -1.71 -2.33
C MET A 85 -7.67 -2.17 -0.86
N ARG A 86 -8.73 -1.89 -0.12
CA ARG A 86 -8.84 -2.25 1.29
C ARG A 86 -8.74 -3.76 1.48
N ARG A 87 -9.50 -4.53 0.70
CA ARG A 87 -9.54 -5.99 0.80
C ARG A 87 -8.18 -6.64 0.53
N ILE A 88 -7.43 -6.17 -0.49
CA ILE A 88 -6.09 -6.73 -0.76
C ILE A 88 -5.08 -6.33 0.32
N GLN A 89 -5.20 -5.11 0.85
CA GLN A 89 -4.34 -4.62 1.92
C GLN A 89 -4.61 -5.32 3.26
N GLU A 90 -5.88 -5.68 3.53
CA GLU A 90 -6.25 -6.52 4.67
C GLU A 90 -5.64 -7.91 4.56
N GLN A 91 -5.69 -8.55 3.38
CA GLN A 91 -4.98 -9.81 3.16
C GLN A 91 -3.48 -9.68 3.46
N ILE A 92 -2.81 -8.61 3.00
CA ILE A 92 -1.38 -8.40 3.30
C ILE A 92 -1.12 -8.34 4.81
N VAL A 93 -1.97 -7.64 5.57
CA VAL A 93 -1.82 -7.58 7.03
C VAL A 93 -2.01 -8.96 7.65
N GLU A 94 -3.06 -9.69 7.26
CA GLU A 94 -3.33 -11.06 7.73
C GLU A 94 -2.15 -12.01 7.47
N GLU A 95 -1.51 -11.92 6.31
CA GLU A 95 -0.36 -12.74 5.93
C GLU A 95 0.91 -12.42 6.73
N VAL A 96 1.10 -11.14 7.10
CA VAL A 96 2.21 -10.72 7.96
C VAL A 96 1.97 -11.14 9.41
N GLU A 97 0.77 -10.93 9.93
CA GLU A 97 0.38 -11.32 11.29
C GLU A 97 0.32 -12.84 11.47
N GLY A 98 0.06 -13.58 10.38
CA GLY A 98 0.06 -15.04 10.35
C GLY A 98 1.45 -15.68 10.39
N CYS A 99 2.54 -14.91 10.28
CA CYS A 99 3.90 -15.45 10.40
C CYS A 99 4.17 -15.95 11.83
N GLU A 100 4.72 -17.17 11.98
CA GLU A 100 4.94 -17.78 13.30
C GLU A 100 6.07 -17.10 14.09
N SER A 101 6.97 -16.41 13.39
CA SER A 101 8.12 -15.72 13.99
C SER A 101 8.75 -14.70 13.04
N ASP A 102 9.65 -13.87 13.57
CA ASP A 102 10.48 -12.98 12.75
C ASP A 102 11.38 -13.74 11.75
N ALA A 103 11.70 -15.00 12.01
CA ALA A 103 12.45 -15.83 11.09
C ALA A 103 11.58 -16.29 9.90
N ASP A 104 10.32 -16.62 10.14
CA ASP A 104 9.33 -16.94 9.09
C ASP A 104 9.05 -15.73 8.20
N LEU A 105 8.86 -14.54 8.80
CA LEU A 105 8.70 -13.27 8.08
C LEU A 105 9.84 -13.00 7.08
N MET A 106 11.05 -13.46 7.40
CA MET A 106 12.27 -13.25 6.61
C MET A 106 12.70 -14.48 5.82
N ALA A 107 11.95 -15.59 5.90
CA ALA A 107 12.21 -16.79 5.11
C ALA A 107 11.91 -16.52 3.63
N GLU A 108 12.68 -17.17 2.76
CA GLU A 108 12.42 -17.11 1.32
C GLU A 108 11.15 -17.91 0.99
N ARG A 109 10.24 -17.26 0.28
CA ARG A 109 9.02 -17.85 -0.27
C ARG A 109 9.14 -17.93 -1.78
N THR A 110 8.57 -18.99 -2.35
CA THR A 110 8.56 -19.22 -3.79
C THR A 110 7.27 -18.69 -4.40
N SER A 111 7.38 -18.02 -5.54
CA SER A 111 6.23 -17.51 -6.29
C SER A 111 5.29 -18.63 -6.76
N LEU A 112 4.02 -18.28 -7.04
CA LEU A 112 3.01 -19.25 -7.49
C LEU A 112 3.37 -19.95 -8.81
N ASP A 113 4.18 -19.32 -9.66
CA ASP A 113 4.71 -19.89 -10.90
C ASP A 113 6.00 -20.71 -10.69
N GLY A 114 6.58 -20.69 -9.49
CA GLY A 114 7.82 -21.38 -9.15
C GLY A 114 9.10 -20.69 -9.63
N GLU A 115 9.02 -19.51 -10.25
CA GLU A 115 10.14 -18.91 -10.97
C GLU A 115 11.02 -17.98 -10.10
N THR A 116 10.47 -17.42 -9.03
CA THR A 116 11.15 -16.38 -8.25
C THR A 116 11.05 -16.61 -6.74
N GLY A 117 12.05 -16.11 -6.02
CA GLY A 117 12.09 -16.02 -4.56
C GLY A 117 11.83 -14.60 -4.06
N ALA A 118 11.13 -14.50 -2.93
CA ALA A 118 10.88 -13.24 -2.24
C ALA A 118 10.76 -13.43 -0.72
N ARG A 119 10.84 -12.35 0.06
CA ARG A 119 10.68 -12.36 1.52
C ARG A 119 9.56 -11.43 1.92
N MET A 120 8.62 -11.92 2.72
CA MET A 120 7.43 -11.17 3.13
C MET A 120 7.79 -9.82 3.77
N GLY A 121 8.70 -9.82 4.76
CA GLY A 121 9.05 -8.60 5.49
C GLY A 121 9.77 -7.52 4.64
N GLU A 122 10.48 -7.92 3.58
CA GLU A 122 11.13 -7.00 2.64
C GLU A 122 10.11 -6.45 1.64
N ASP A 123 9.31 -7.32 1.03
CA ASP A 123 8.32 -6.94 0.02
C ASP A 123 7.21 -6.07 0.62
N VAL A 124 6.72 -6.35 1.83
CA VAL A 124 5.67 -5.52 2.46
C VAL A 124 6.17 -4.10 2.75
N VAL A 125 7.44 -3.95 3.13
CA VAL A 125 8.01 -2.60 3.30
C VAL A 125 8.26 -1.92 1.96
N HIS A 126 8.59 -2.68 0.91
CA HIS A 126 8.64 -2.12 -0.44
C HIS A 126 7.27 -1.63 -0.91
N ILE A 127 6.20 -2.38 -0.63
CA ILE A 127 4.82 -1.95 -0.91
C ILE A 127 4.48 -0.68 -0.12
N ALA A 128 4.85 -0.60 1.15
CA ALA A 128 4.65 0.60 1.96
C ALA A 128 5.35 1.85 1.35
N GLN A 129 6.59 1.70 0.88
CA GLN A 129 7.31 2.77 0.16
C GLN A 129 6.62 3.12 -1.17
N HIS A 130 6.14 2.12 -1.90
CA HIS A 130 5.40 2.28 -3.15
C HIS A 130 4.10 3.08 -2.96
N TYR A 131 3.40 2.87 -1.84
CA TYR A 131 2.23 3.65 -1.44
C TYR A 131 2.57 5.11 -1.21
N LEU A 132 3.63 5.41 -0.45
CA LEU A 132 4.02 6.80 -0.18
C LEU A 132 4.46 7.53 -1.45
N TYR A 133 5.15 6.83 -2.37
CA TYR A 133 5.47 7.37 -3.68
C TYR A 133 4.21 7.79 -4.45
N HIS A 134 3.19 6.95 -4.48
CA HIS A 134 1.93 7.26 -5.16
C HIS A 134 1.02 8.23 -4.38
N LEU A 135 1.12 8.26 -3.06
CA LEU A 135 0.44 9.24 -2.21
C LEU A 135 0.84 10.67 -2.60
N ALA A 136 2.13 10.92 -2.83
CA ALA A 136 2.60 12.23 -3.29
C ALA A 136 1.97 12.64 -4.63
N GLN A 137 1.85 11.69 -5.57
CA GLN A 137 1.20 11.92 -6.86
C GLN A 137 -0.30 12.19 -6.70
N MET A 138 -0.99 11.36 -5.92
CA MET A 138 -2.43 11.50 -5.67
C MET A 138 -2.75 12.81 -4.94
N THR A 139 -1.93 13.21 -3.97
CA THR A 139 -2.05 14.47 -3.24
C THR A 139 -1.92 15.67 -4.19
N TYR A 140 -0.94 15.65 -5.09
CA TYR A 140 -0.78 16.70 -6.10
C TYR A 140 -1.99 16.79 -7.03
N LEU A 141 -2.45 15.65 -7.55
CA LEU A 141 -3.61 15.59 -8.45
C LEU A 141 -4.90 16.05 -7.75
N ARG A 142 -5.10 15.64 -6.50
CA ARG A 142 -6.26 16.04 -5.70
C ARG A 142 -6.30 17.55 -5.52
N ARG A 143 -5.18 18.16 -5.17
CA ARG A 143 -5.08 19.62 -4.97
C ARG A 143 -5.25 20.44 -6.24
N ILE A 144 -4.99 19.87 -7.42
CA ILE A 144 -5.32 20.54 -8.70
C ILE A 144 -6.83 20.67 -8.87
N ARG A 145 -7.58 19.64 -8.46
CA ARG A 145 -9.03 19.55 -8.64
C ARG A 145 -9.80 20.24 -7.49
N ASP A 146 -9.26 20.15 -6.29
CA ASP A 146 -9.81 20.71 -5.06
C ASP A 146 -8.71 21.45 -4.29
N ARG A 147 -8.60 22.77 -4.53
CA ARG A 147 -7.52 23.59 -3.96
C ARG A 147 -7.60 23.77 -2.45
N ASP A 148 -8.81 23.67 -1.91
CA ASP A 148 -9.11 23.89 -0.49
C ASP A 148 -8.99 22.59 0.33
N TRP A 149 -8.96 21.43 -0.34
CA TRP A 149 -8.67 20.15 0.32
C TRP A 149 -7.30 20.15 0.99
N LYS A 150 -7.30 19.72 2.26
CA LYS A 150 -6.11 19.65 3.10
C LYS A 150 -5.41 18.31 2.90
N ALA A 151 -4.17 18.36 2.43
CA ALA A 151 -3.35 17.17 2.29
C ALA A 151 -3.05 16.50 3.65
N PRO A 152 -2.96 15.17 3.72
CA PRO A 152 -2.66 14.42 4.95
C PRO A 152 -1.15 14.47 5.26
N LEU A 153 -0.63 15.67 5.54
CA LEU A 153 0.80 15.89 5.76
C LEU A 153 1.29 15.21 7.05
N ASP A 154 0.50 15.25 8.12
CA ASP A 154 0.86 14.65 9.41
C ASP A 154 0.93 13.13 9.30
N GLU A 155 -0.03 12.48 8.63
CA GLU A 155 0.01 11.04 8.37
C GLU A 155 1.16 10.64 7.44
N TRP A 156 1.46 11.46 6.43
CA TRP A 156 2.62 11.22 5.57
C TRP A 156 3.92 11.28 6.37
N GLU A 157 4.14 12.34 7.15
CA GLU A 157 5.33 12.53 7.97
C GLU A 157 5.50 11.35 8.95
N HIS A 158 4.42 10.96 9.63
CA HIS A 158 4.41 9.81 10.52
C HIS A 158 4.84 8.51 9.80
N ALA A 159 4.26 8.20 8.65
CA ALA A 159 4.60 7.00 7.88
C ALA A 159 6.07 7.02 7.40
N THR A 160 6.56 8.18 6.96
CA THR A 160 7.97 8.30 6.54
C THR A 160 8.95 8.15 7.69
N HIS A 161 8.62 8.64 8.89
CA HIS A 161 9.46 8.46 10.07
C HIS A 161 9.54 6.98 10.46
N LEU A 162 8.43 6.26 10.47
CA LEU A 162 8.41 4.82 10.75
C LEU A 162 9.28 4.02 9.78
N ILE A 163 9.26 4.36 8.49
CA ILE A 163 10.13 3.72 7.48
C ILE A 163 11.59 4.14 7.69
N GLY A 164 11.86 5.43 7.93
CA GLY A 164 13.20 5.96 8.15
C GLY A 164 13.90 5.29 9.34
N ASP A 165 13.18 5.12 10.45
CA ASP A 165 13.68 4.43 11.64
C ASP A 165 14.05 2.97 11.33
N LYS A 166 13.43 2.32 10.33
CA LYS A 166 13.75 0.94 9.93
C LYS A 166 15.06 0.86 9.15
N VAL A 167 15.38 1.87 8.34
CA VAL A 167 16.60 1.89 7.53
C VAL A 167 17.85 2.14 8.38
N LEU A 168 17.69 2.69 9.57
CA LEU A 168 18.78 3.03 10.49
C LEU A 168 19.09 1.94 11.54
N GLU A 169 18.32 0.85 11.57
CA GLU A 169 18.55 -0.35 12.41
C GLU A 169 19.25 -1.47 11.63
#